data_AF-A0A3B8LLL5-F1
#
_entry.id   AF-A0A3B8LLL5-F1
#
_cell.length_a   1.000
_cell.length_b   1.000
_cell.length_c   1.000
_cell.angle_alpha   90.00
_cell.angle_beta   90.00
_cell.angle_gamma   90.00
#
_symmetry.space_group_name_H-M   'P 1'
#
loop_
_entity.id
_entity.type
_entity.pdbx_description
1 polymer ?
#
loop_
_entity_poly.entity_id
_entity_poly.type
_entity_poly.pdbx_seq_one_letter_code
_entity_poly.pdbx_strand_id
1 'polypeptide(L)'
;MLIGCRVVVLFILMSLVAGVAFAEEKSEETKSAPGSFDNEAFEGKACEGVCAHYVSKALLRSAKDFFDKNHIDTAKRYLNMILKDYRQTAAALEAGRLLKAWKKISRFDAGGRIEFVSTSSLFGVGLGIAIPAAFEASSPVVFGLSIVGFTAAGLVGSLLGSSRWAITPGQASSITIGTVWGTWNA
;
A
#
# COMPACT_ATOMS: atom_id res chain seq x y z
N MET A 1 23.43 -35.83 17.09
CA MET A 1 22.12 -35.19 17.37
C MET A 1 22.19 -33.79 18.01
N LEU A 2 23.34 -33.29 18.48
CA LEU A 2 23.46 -31.96 19.12
C LEU A 2 23.79 -30.79 18.15
N ILE A 3 24.03 -31.07 16.87
CA ILE A 3 24.44 -30.06 15.89
C ILE A 3 23.22 -29.34 15.25
N GLY A 4 22.06 -30.00 15.15
CA GLY A 4 20.85 -29.42 14.54
C GLY A 4 20.22 -28.29 15.36
N CYS A 5 20.22 -28.39 16.69
CA CYS A 5 19.55 -27.41 17.56
C CYS A 5 20.25 -26.04 17.57
N ARG A 6 21.58 -25.99 17.35
CA ARG A 6 22.34 -24.73 17.32
C ARG A 6 22.12 -23.92 16.04
N VAL A 7 21.84 -24.56 14.92
CA VAL A 7 21.66 -23.86 13.62
C VAL A 7 20.31 -23.14 13.58
N VAL A 8 19.26 -23.75 14.13
CA VAL A 8 17.90 -23.18 14.14
C VAL A 8 17.82 -21.92 15.02
N VAL A 9 18.48 -21.92 16.19
CA VAL A 9 18.49 -20.74 17.08
C VAL A 9 19.28 -19.57 16.47
N LEU A 10 20.37 -19.86 15.75
CA LEU A 10 21.17 -18.84 15.05
C LEU A 10 20.39 -18.21 13.89
N PHE A 11 19.58 -19.00 13.17
CA PHE A 11 18.74 -18.50 12.08
C PHE A 11 17.61 -17.59 12.59
N ILE A 12 16.94 -17.99 13.68
CA ILE A 12 15.87 -17.17 14.29
C ILE A 12 16.43 -15.83 14.81
N LEU A 13 17.63 -15.84 15.41
CA LEU A 13 18.28 -14.60 15.85
C LEU A 13 18.70 -13.70 14.67
N MET A 14 19.20 -14.26 13.56
CA MET A 14 19.57 -13.44 12.40
C MET A 14 18.36 -12.84 11.68
N SER A 15 17.24 -13.57 11.55
CA SER A 15 16.02 -13.02 10.96
C SER A 15 15.40 -11.89 11.79
N LEU A 16 15.52 -11.95 13.12
CA LEU A 16 15.05 -10.88 14.01
C LEU A 16 15.92 -9.61 13.92
N VAL A 17 17.23 -9.76 13.67
CA VAL A 17 18.14 -8.61 13.48
C VAL A 17 17.98 -7.98 12.09
N ALA A 18 17.71 -8.77 11.05
CA ALA A 18 17.50 -8.24 9.70
C ALA A 18 16.19 -7.41 9.58
N GLY A 19 15.15 -7.74 10.35
CA GLY A 19 13.88 -7.01 10.34
C GLY A 19 13.94 -5.60 10.94
N VAL A 20 14.93 -5.32 11.80
CA VAL A 20 15.08 -4.01 12.48
C VAL A 20 15.87 -3.00 11.63
N ALA A 21 16.69 -3.47 10.68
CA ALA A 21 17.53 -2.59 9.86
C ALA A 21 16.79 -1.84 8.74
N PHE A 22 15.52 -2.15 8.47
CA PHE A 22 14.73 -1.56 7.37
C PHE A 22 13.75 -0.46 7.81
N ALA A 23 13.93 0.08 9.02
CA ALA A 23 13.04 1.10 9.60
C ALA A 23 13.75 2.46 9.83
N GLU A 24 14.71 2.83 8.98
CA GLU A 24 15.32 4.16 8.98
C GLU A 24 15.20 4.83 7.62
N GLU A 25 13.99 4.80 7.04
CA GLU A 25 13.65 5.76 6.00
C GLU A 25 13.34 7.09 6.70
N LYS A 26 14.36 7.95 6.70
CA LYS A 26 14.29 9.36 7.07
C LYS A 26 13.02 9.95 6.45
N SER A 27 12.02 10.17 7.30
CA SER A 27 10.92 11.10 7.04
C SER A 27 11.55 12.45 6.74
N GLU A 28 11.80 12.72 5.45
CA GLU A 28 12.01 14.06 4.97
C GLU A 28 10.73 14.82 5.28
N GLU A 29 10.80 15.51 6.43
CA GLU A 29 9.90 16.54 6.86
C GLU A 29 9.72 17.48 5.68
N THR A 30 8.64 17.23 4.93
CA THR A 30 8.24 18.04 3.81
C THR A 30 7.88 19.36 4.45
N LYS A 31 8.85 20.28 4.45
CA LYS A 31 8.63 21.69 4.80
C LYS A 31 7.43 22.14 4.00
N SER A 32 6.30 22.18 4.70
CA SER A 32 5.09 22.83 4.27
C SER A 32 5.46 24.29 4.04
N ALA A 33 5.72 24.62 2.80
CA ALA A 33 5.87 25.98 2.33
C ALA A 33 4.60 26.35 1.56
N PRO A 34 4.23 27.63 1.55
CA PRO A 34 3.12 28.14 2.33
C PRO A 34 1.93 28.46 1.42
N GLY A 35 0.74 28.35 1.98
CA GLY A 35 -0.48 28.69 1.30
C GLY A 35 -1.56 27.73 1.72
N SER A 36 -2.10 27.91 2.94
CA SER A 36 -3.54 27.78 3.04
C SER A 36 -4.07 28.73 1.98
N PHE A 37 -4.51 28.19 0.86
CA PHE A 37 -5.54 28.87 0.11
C PHE A 37 -6.70 28.88 1.10
N ASP A 38 -6.78 29.97 1.86
CA ASP A 38 -7.96 30.30 2.60
C ASP A 38 -9.06 30.25 1.55
N ASN A 39 -9.80 29.14 1.58
CA ASN A 39 -11.03 28.99 0.85
C ASN A 39 -11.99 29.94 1.53
N GLU A 40 -11.75 31.25 1.40
CA GLU A 40 -12.86 32.18 1.34
C GLU A 40 -13.74 31.59 0.26
N ALA A 41 -14.83 30.98 0.74
CA ALA A 41 -15.83 30.38 -0.09
C ALA A 41 -16.27 31.48 -1.04
N PHE A 42 -15.72 31.46 -2.25
CA PHE A 42 -16.27 32.20 -3.35
C PHE A 42 -17.64 31.55 -3.61
N GLU A 43 -18.64 31.94 -2.83
CA GLU A 43 -20.08 31.81 -3.13
C GLU A 43 -20.46 32.70 -4.33
N GLY A 44 -19.50 32.94 -5.23
CA GLY A 44 -19.70 33.60 -6.51
C GLY A 44 -19.99 32.54 -7.55
N LYS A 45 -21.11 32.70 -8.26
CA LYS A 45 -21.54 31.89 -9.40
C LYS A 45 -20.35 31.42 -10.25
N ALA A 46 -20.33 30.13 -10.59
CA ALA A 46 -19.32 29.53 -11.45
C ALA A 46 -19.03 30.44 -12.65
N CYS A 47 -17.78 30.89 -12.77
CA CYS A 47 -17.40 31.90 -13.74
C CYS A 47 -17.68 31.38 -15.17
N GLU A 48 -18.65 31.96 -15.87
CA GLU A 48 -18.98 31.56 -17.24
C GLU A 48 -17.93 32.06 -18.26
N GLY A 49 -17.71 31.27 -19.32
CA GLY A 49 -16.85 31.65 -20.45
C GLY A 49 -15.36 31.40 -20.24
N VAL A 50 -14.54 32.43 -20.50
CA VAL A 50 -13.07 32.32 -20.58
C VAL A 50 -12.46 31.90 -19.22
N CYS A 51 -13.05 32.34 -18.11
CA CYS A 51 -12.57 32.01 -16.77
C CYS A 51 -12.67 30.50 -16.47
N ALA A 52 -13.78 29.85 -16.84
CA ALA A 52 -13.95 28.39 -16.69
C ALA A 52 -12.85 27.59 -17.39
N HIS A 53 -12.36 28.06 -18.54
CA HIS A 53 -11.29 27.40 -19.28
C HIS A 53 -9.95 27.48 -18.54
N TYR A 54 -9.60 28.63 -17.96
CA TYR A 54 -8.35 28.79 -17.20
C TYR A 54 -8.37 28.02 -15.88
N VAL A 55 -9.47 28.10 -15.13
CA VAL A 55 -9.62 27.42 -13.84
C VAL A 55 -9.57 25.90 -14.02
N SER A 56 -10.33 25.36 -14.98
CA SER A 56 -10.33 23.91 -15.24
C SER A 56 -8.95 23.38 -15.69
N LYS A 57 -8.19 24.17 -16.46
CA LYS A 57 -6.81 23.84 -16.85
C LYS A 57 -5.85 23.85 -15.67
N ALA A 58 -5.97 24.80 -14.74
CA ALA A 58 -5.18 24.83 -13.52
C ALA A 58 -5.48 23.62 -12.62
N LEU A 59 -6.76 23.32 -12.39
CA LEU A 59 -7.19 22.14 -11.63
C LEU A 59 -6.68 20.83 -12.25
N LEU A 60 -6.71 20.72 -13.58
CA LEU A 60 -6.19 19.55 -14.28
C LEU A 60 -4.67 19.38 -14.06
N ARG A 61 -3.91 20.48 -14.06
CA ARG A 61 -2.48 20.46 -13.77
C ARG A 61 -2.21 20.02 -12.33
N SER A 62 -2.95 20.55 -11.36
CA SER A 62 -2.86 20.12 -9.96
C SER A 62 -3.21 18.65 -9.79
N ALA A 63 -4.25 18.16 -10.47
CA ALA A 63 -4.62 16.74 -10.43
C ALA A 63 -3.51 15.82 -10.96
N LYS A 64 -2.78 16.24 -12.00
CA LYS A 64 -1.60 15.52 -12.51
C LYS A 64 -0.45 15.54 -11.51
N ASP A 65 -0.15 16.68 -10.91
CA ASP A 65 0.90 16.80 -9.88
C ASP A 65 0.59 15.91 -8.65
N PHE A 66 -0.68 15.87 -8.21
CA PHE A 66 -1.10 14.94 -7.14
C PHE A 66 -0.96 13.47 -7.55
N PHE A 67 -1.21 13.14 -8.82
CA PHE A 67 -1.01 11.78 -9.32
C PHE A 67 0.47 11.41 -9.34
N ASP A 68 1.34 12.30 -9.81
CA ASP A 68 2.79 12.10 -9.86
C ASP A 68 3.38 11.93 -8.45
N LYS A 69 2.79 12.60 -7.45
CA LYS A 69 3.11 12.42 -6.02
C LYS A 69 2.41 11.24 -5.35
N ASN A 70 1.75 10.37 -6.12
CA ASN A 70 1.03 9.18 -5.63
C ASN A 70 -0.17 9.47 -4.69
N HIS A 71 -0.72 10.68 -4.70
CA HIS A 71 -1.97 11.03 -4.00
C HIS A 71 -3.19 10.77 -4.89
N ILE A 72 -3.40 9.50 -5.25
CA ILE A 72 -4.38 9.08 -6.27
C ILE A 72 -5.82 9.47 -5.91
N ASP A 73 -6.21 9.40 -4.64
CA ASP A 73 -7.57 9.75 -4.20
C ASP A 73 -7.85 11.24 -4.34
N THR A 74 -6.87 12.08 -3.99
CA THR A 74 -6.93 13.54 -4.16
C THR A 74 -7.02 13.88 -5.65
N ALA A 75 -6.16 13.29 -6.48
CA ALA A 75 -6.19 13.47 -7.92
C ALA A 75 -7.56 13.08 -8.51
N LYS A 76 -8.13 11.94 -8.11
CA LYS A 76 -9.47 11.50 -8.53
C LYS A 76 -10.56 12.50 -8.11
N ARG A 77 -10.50 13.06 -6.90
CA ARG A 77 -11.46 14.09 -6.45
C ARG A 77 -11.42 15.32 -7.35
N TYR A 78 -10.22 15.83 -7.67
CA TYR A 78 -10.08 16.96 -8.59
C TYR A 78 -10.61 16.65 -9.99
N LEU A 79 -10.30 15.48 -10.55
CA LEU A 79 -10.82 15.10 -11.87
C LEU A 79 -12.36 14.98 -11.88
N ASN A 80 -12.96 14.41 -10.82
CA ASN A 80 -14.41 14.34 -10.69
C ASN A 80 -15.05 15.73 -10.53
N MET A 81 -14.41 16.66 -9.82
CA MET A 81 -14.83 18.05 -9.72
C MET A 81 -14.82 18.74 -11.09
N ILE A 82 -13.75 18.56 -11.88
CA ILE A 82 -13.66 19.06 -13.27
C ILE A 82 -14.81 18.51 -14.12
N LEU A 83 -15.10 17.22 -14.03
CA LEU A 83 -16.20 16.58 -14.77
C LEU A 83 -17.60 17.01 -14.29
N LYS A 84 -17.75 17.42 -13.02
CA LYS A 84 -19.04 17.85 -12.47
C LYS A 84 -19.32 19.30 -12.84
N ASP A 85 -18.37 20.18 -12.57
CA ASP A 85 -18.59 21.63 -12.58
C ASP A 85 -18.15 22.27 -13.91
N TYR A 86 -17.28 21.62 -14.70
CA TYR A 86 -16.68 22.18 -15.92
C TYR A 86 -16.88 21.30 -17.17
N ARG A 87 -18.05 20.67 -17.33
CA ARG A 87 -18.36 19.65 -18.36
C ARG A 87 -18.04 20.04 -19.80
N GLN A 88 -18.17 21.30 -20.17
CA GLN A 88 -18.01 21.77 -21.55
C GLN A 88 -16.57 22.19 -21.91
N THR A 89 -15.61 22.02 -20.99
CA THR A 89 -14.22 22.43 -21.21
C THR A 89 -13.38 21.32 -21.85
N ALA A 90 -12.33 21.69 -22.60
CA ALA A 90 -11.36 20.74 -23.11
C ALA A 90 -10.67 19.94 -21.98
N ALA A 91 -10.47 20.57 -20.82
CA ALA A 91 -9.93 19.93 -19.63
C ALA A 91 -10.83 18.81 -19.09
N ALA A 92 -12.17 18.95 -19.17
CA ALA A 92 -13.09 17.89 -18.77
C ALA A 92 -13.01 16.67 -19.69
N LEU A 93 -12.83 16.87 -21.00
CA LEU A 93 -12.62 15.76 -21.93
C LEU A 93 -11.34 14.98 -21.59
N GLU A 94 -10.25 15.69 -21.28
CA GLU A 94 -8.98 15.08 -20.86
C GLU A 94 -9.10 14.39 -19.50
N ALA A 95 -9.76 15.02 -18.52
CA ALA A 95 -10.04 14.44 -17.21
C ALA A 95 -10.79 13.11 -17.32
N GLY A 96 -11.78 13.02 -18.23
CA GLY A 96 -12.52 11.79 -18.50
C GLY A 96 -11.64 10.68 -19.11
N ARG A 97 -10.68 11.03 -19.97
CA ARG A 97 -9.70 10.07 -20.52
C ARG A 97 -8.76 9.56 -19.43
N LEU A 98 -8.23 10.47 -18.61
CA LEU A 98 -7.34 10.13 -17.49
C LEU A 98 -8.05 9.22 -16.48
N LEU A 99 -9.27 9.54 -16.07
CA LEU A 99 -10.05 8.69 -15.15
C LEU A 99 -10.29 7.28 -15.70
N LYS A 100 -10.58 7.14 -17.00
CA LYS A 100 -10.72 5.82 -17.64
C LYS A 100 -9.42 5.04 -17.64
N ALA A 101 -8.30 5.69 -17.97
CA ALA A 101 -6.97 5.07 -17.94
C ALA A 101 -6.59 4.62 -16.53
N TRP A 102 -6.79 5.49 -15.53
CA TRP A 102 -6.47 5.19 -14.14
C TRP A 102 -7.39 4.15 -13.50
N LYS A 103 -8.66 4.07 -13.91
CA LYS A 103 -9.55 2.98 -13.46
C LYS A 103 -9.06 1.60 -13.94
N LYS A 104 -8.29 1.55 -15.03
CA LYS A 104 -7.62 0.32 -15.48
C LYS A 104 -6.41 0.00 -14.62
N ILE A 105 -5.60 1.00 -14.26
CA ILE A 105 -4.40 0.84 -13.41
C ILE A 105 -4.78 0.48 -11.97
N SER A 106 -5.70 1.23 -11.34
CA SER A 106 -6.11 1.00 -9.94
C SER A 106 -6.81 -0.33 -9.69
N ARG A 107 -7.29 -1.04 -10.73
CA ARG A 107 -7.77 -2.42 -10.58
C ARG A 107 -6.64 -3.37 -10.19
N PHE A 108 -5.39 -3.05 -10.52
CA PHE A 108 -4.22 -3.79 -10.08
C PHE A 108 -3.78 -3.40 -8.66
N ASP A 109 -3.99 -2.15 -8.23
CA ASP A 109 -3.70 -1.71 -6.84
C ASP A 109 -4.58 -2.38 -5.79
N ALA A 110 -5.88 -2.54 -6.09
CA ALA A 110 -6.77 -3.28 -5.21
C ALA A 110 -6.33 -4.76 -5.08
N GLY A 111 -5.70 -5.31 -6.13
CA GLY A 111 -5.12 -6.64 -6.14
C GLY A 111 -3.94 -6.76 -5.17
N GLY A 112 -3.02 -5.79 -5.15
CA GLY A 112 -1.82 -5.85 -4.32
C GLY A 112 -2.10 -5.95 -2.82
N ARG A 113 -3.15 -5.28 -2.32
CA ARG A 113 -3.58 -5.42 -0.91
C ARG A 113 -4.13 -6.80 -0.59
N ILE A 114 -4.98 -7.33 -1.46
CA ILE A 114 -5.57 -8.67 -1.27
C ILE A 114 -4.48 -9.73 -1.38
N GLU A 115 -3.57 -9.59 -2.35
CA GLU A 115 -2.43 -10.47 -2.55
C GLU A 115 -1.55 -10.46 -1.30
N PHE A 116 -1.16 -9.29 -0.78
CA PHE A 116 -0.34 -9.19 0.42
C PHE A 116 -1.00 -9.83 1.65
N VAL A 117 -2.29 -9.59 1.87
CA VAL A 117 -3.05 -10.20 2.97
C VAL A 117 -3.13 -11.72 2.82
N SER A 118 -3.39 -12.21 1.60
CA SER A 118 -3.49 -13.64 1.32
C SER A 118 -2.15 -14.34 1.49
N THR A 119 -1.07 -13.79 0.95
CA THR A 119 0.30 -14.31 1.06
C THR A 119 0.76 -14.33 2.51
N SER A 120 0.54 -13.25 3.27
CA SER A 120 0.93 -13.18 4.69
C SER A 120 0.17 -14.22 5.53
N SER A 121 -1.10 -14.46 5.23
CA SER A 121 -1.90 -15.47 5.92
C SER A 121 -1.45 -16.88 5.58
N LEU A 122 -1.21 -17.18 4.30
CA LEU A 122 -0.64 -18.46 3.83
C LEU A 122 0.73 -18.73 4.45
N PHE A 123 1.57 -17.71 4.53
CA PHE A 123 2.87 -17.80 5.18
C PHE A 123 2.74 -18.07 6.69
N GLY A 124 1.79 -17.42 7.36
CA GLY A 124 1.45 -17.70 8.76
C GLY A 124 1.03 -19.16 8.99
N VAL A 125 0.20 -19.73 8.10
CA VAL A 125 -0.14 -21.16 8.17
C VAL A 125 1.12 -22.03 8.03
N GLY A 126 1.96 -21.73 7.05
CA GLY A 126 3.23 -22.43 6.82
C GLY A 126 4.13 -22.44 8.06
N LEU A 127 4.34 -21.27 8.68
CA LEU A 127 5.08 -21.14 9.94
C LEU A 127 4.42 -21.90 11.09
N GLY A 128 3.09 -21.89 11.16
CA GLY A 128 2.32 -22.63 12.16
C GLY A 128 2.54 -24.14 12.09
N ILE A 129 2.87 -24.69 10.92
CA ILE A 129 3.23 -26.11 10.76
C ILE A 129 4.73 -26.32 10.98
N ALA A 130 5.57 -25.47 10.38
CA ALA A 130 7.02 -25.64 10.37
C ALA A 130 7.64 -25.53 11.77
N ILE A 131 7.18 -24.57 12.59
CA ILE A 131 7.78 -24.32 13.91
C ILE A 131 7.57 -25.50 14.87
N PRO A 132 6.34 -25.99 15.14
CA PRO A 132 6.17 -27.17 15.99
C PRO A 132 6.87 -28.42 15.47
N ALA A 133 6.91 -28.61 14.14
CA ALA A 133 7.63 -29.73 13.54
C ALA A 133 9.13 -29.65 13.81
N ALA A 134 9.74 -28.46 13.76
CA ALA A 134 11.15 -28.25 14.09
C ALA A 134 11.49 -28.52 15.57
N PHE A 135 10.50 -28.39 16.47
CA PHE A 135 10.63 -28.72 17.90
C PHE A 135 10.16 -30.15 18.24
N GLU A 136 9.91 -30.99 17.23
CA GLU A 136 9.42 -32.37 17.41
C GLU A 136 8.16 -32.46 18.29
N ALA A 137 7.35 -31.40 18.29
CA ALA A 137 6.12 -31.36 19.07
C ALA A 137 5.14 -32.38 18.50
N SER A 138 4.76 -33.39 19.28
CA SER A 138 3.86 -34.47 18.85
C SER A 138 2.40 -34.23 19.26
N SER A 139 2.14 -33.19 20.07
CA SER A 139 0.79 -32.86 20.53
C SER A 139 -0.03 -32.15 19.45
N PRO A 140 -1.20 -32.69 19.05
CA PRO A 140 -2.09 -32.04 18.08
C PRO A 140 -2.55 -30.65 18.53
N VAL A 141 -2.64 -30.43 19.84
CA VAL A 141 -3.04 -29.13 20.42
C VAL A 141 -2.01 -28.05 20.12
N VAL A 142 -0.73 -28.39 20.15
CA VAL A 142 0.36 -27.44 19.85
C VAL A 142 0.31 -27.02 18.39
N PHE A 143 0.09 -27.95 17.46
CA PHE A 143 -0.11 -27.65 16.04
C PHE A 143 -1.35 -26.79 15.78
N GLY A 144 -2.47 -27.08 16.45
CA GLY A 144 -3.68 -26.28 16.32
C GLY A 144 -3.46 -24.84 16.77
N LEU A 145 -2.83 -24.66 17.93
CA LEU A 145 -2.53 -23.33 18.48
C LEU A 145 -1.53 -22.55 17.63
N SER A 146 -0.49 -23.20 17.11
CA SER A 146 0.49 -22.54 16.26
C SER A 146 -0.12 -22.10 14.93
N ILE A 147 -0.87 -22.97 14.25
CA ILE A 147 -1.52 -22.61 12.97
C ILE A 147 -2.45 -21.42 13.17
N VAL A 148 -3.33 -21.47 14.19
CA VAL A 148 -4.26 -20.37 14.45
C VAL A 148 -3.51 -19.10 14.85
N GLY A 149 -2.51 -19.22 15.74
CA GLY A 149 -1.72 -18.09 16.23
C GLY A 149 -0.94 -17.39 15.12
N PHE A 150 -0.20 -18.13 14.30
CA PHE A 150 0.60 -17.55 13.21
C PHE A 150 -0.27 -17.05 12.05
N THR A 151 -1.39 -17.71 11.74
CA THR A 151 -2.35 -17.19 10.74
C THR A 151 -2.96 -15.88 11.20
N ALA A 152 -3.41 -15.81 12.46
CA ALA A 152 -3.93 -14.57 13.03
C ALA A 152 -2.86 -13.47 13.06
N ALA A 153 -1.62 -13.80 13.45
CA ALA A 153 -0.52 -12.86 13.42
C ALA A 153 -0.21 -12.34 12.01
N GLY A 154 -0.21 -13.21 10.99
CA GLY A 154 -0.03 -12.83 9.59
C GLY A 154 -1.15 -11.92 9.07
N LEU A 155 -2.40 -12.23 9.43
CA LEU A 155 -3.56 -11.41 9.06
C LEU A 155 -3.51 -10.03 9.74
N VAL A 156 -3.29 -9.99 11.05
CA VAL A 156 -3.21 -8.74 11.82
C VAL A 156 -2.01 -7.91 11.37
N GLY A 157 -0.86 -8.55 11.14
CA GLY A 157 0.34 -7.90 10.63
C GLY A 157 0.13 -7.28 9.26
N SER A 158 -0.54 -7.99 8.34
CA SER A 158 -0.82 -7.46 7.00
C SER A 158 -1.83 -6.30 7.01
N LEU A 159 -2.86 -6.36 7.86
CA LEU A 159 -3.82 -5.28 8.04
C LEU A 159 -3.17 -4.03 8.65
N LEU A 160 -2.38 -4.20 9.72
CA LEU A 160 -1.66 -3.10 10.36
C LEU A 160 -0.62 -2.49 9.42
N GLY A 161 0.19 -3.33 8.77
CA GLY A 161 1.20 -2.90 7.81
C GLY A 161 0.61 -2.11 6.66
N SER A 162 -0.47 -2.61 6.04
CA SER A 162 -1.14 -1.92 4.93
C SER A 162 -1.88 -0.64 5.32
N SER A 163 -2.20 -0.46 6.61
CA SER A 163 -2.85 0.75 7.12
C SER A 163 -1.85 1.87 7.46
N ARG A 164 -0.65 1.52 7.93
CA ARG A 164 0.36 2.49 8.39
C ARG A 164 1.42 2.79 7.35
N TRP A 165 1.81 1.81 6.57
CA TRP A 165 2.82 1.99 5.53
C TRP A 165 2.08 2.19 4.22
N ALA A 166 2.30 3.35 3.59
CA ALA A 166 1.82 3.64 2.24
C ALA A 166 2.61 2.79 1.22
N ILE A 167 2.57 1.47 1.39
CA ILE A 167 3.29 0.50 0.57
C ILE A 167 2.75 0.64 -0.85
N THR A 168 3.64 1.02 -1.74
CA THR A 168 3.34 1.04 -3.17
C THR A 168 3.14 -0.40 -3.67
N PRO A 169 2.30 -0.65 -4.68
CA PRO A 169 2.11 -1.99 -5.26
C PRO A 169 3.45 -2.65 -5.67
N GLY A 170 4.41 -1.86 -6.15
CA GLY A 170 5.75 -2.35 -6.49
C GLY A 170 6.51 -2.90 -5.27
N GLN A 171 6.46 -2.20 -4.13
CA GLN A 171 7.05 -2.67 -2.88
C GLN A 171 6.35 -3.91 -2.32
N ALA A 172 5.01 -3.97 -2.40
CA ALA A 172 4.27 -5.16 -1.97
C ALA A 172 4.67 -6.40 -2.79
N SER A 173 4.83 -6.23 -4.10
CA SER A 173 5.25 -7.30 -5.01
C SER A 173 6.68 -7.75 -4.75
N SER A 174 7.62 -6.83 -4.53
CA SER A 174 9.01 -7.21 -4.21
C SER A 174 9.13 -7.92 -2.86
N ILE A 175 8.38 -7.50 -1.83
CA ILE A 175 8.30 -8.20 -0.55
C ILE A 175 7.71 -9.60 -0.74
N THR A 176 6.64 -9.73 -1.52
CA THR A 176 5.97 -11.01 -1.78
C THR A 176 6.91 -11.97 -2.51
N ILE A 177 7.52 -11.53 -3.61
CA ILE A 177 8.48 -12.33 -4.37
C ILE A 177 9.67 -12.71 -3.49
N GLY A 178 10.22 -11.75 -2.73
CA GLY A 178 11.32 -12.01 -1.80
C GLY A 178 10.97 -13.04 -0.72
N THR A 179 9.75 -12.97 -0.18
CA THR A 179 9.26 -13.92 0.82
C THR A 179 9.11 -15.32 0.22
N VAL A 180 8.52 -15.44 -0.97
CA VAL A 180 8.37 -16.72 -1.67
C VAL A 180 9.75 -17.33 -1.99
N TRP A 181 10.67 -16.51 -2.51
CA TRP A 181 12.04 -16.96 -2.83
C TRP A 181 12.80 -17.40 -1.58
N GLY A 182 12.70 -16.62 -0.49
CA GLY A 182 13.33 -16.96 0.77
C GLY A 182 12.80 -18.27 1.35
N THR A 183 11.48 -18.50 1.24
CA THR A 183 10.86 -19.75 1.70
C THR A 183 11.32 -20.96 0.90
N TRP A 184 11.56 -20.80 -0.41
CA TRP A 184 12.03 -21.91 -1.25
C TRP A 184 13.50 -22.29 -0.99
N ASN A 185 14.33 -21.36 -0.49
CA ASN A 185 15.77 -21.59 -0.27
C ASN A 185 16.13 -21.84 1.22
N ALA A 186 15.15 -21.79 2.12
CA ALA A 186 15.31 -22.08 3.55
C ALA A 186 15.16 -23.58 3.82
#